data_AF-A0A524I8N7-F1
#
_entry.id   AF-A0A524I8N7-F1
#
_cell.length_a   1.000
_cell.length_b   1.000
_cell.length_c   1.000
_cell.angle_alpha   90.00
_cell.angle_beta   90.00
_cell.angle_gamma   90.00
#
_symmetry.space_group_name_H-M   'P 1'
#
loop_
_entity.id
_entity.type
_entity.pdbx_description
1 polymer ?
#
loop_
_entity_poly.entity_id
_entity_poly.type
_entity_poly.pdbx_seq_one_letter_code
_entity_poly.pdbx_strand_id
1 'polypeptide(L)'
;MGKEHGTRHGHPGTADSAGLHDPVCGMEVGPETAHRFLHAGTDYLFCSAGCLEKFRENPGRYISAEGGGEPPRQRDAVEEKIVHGAEYTCPMHPEVRKEGPGSCPKCGMALEPIAVAVPAARREWTCPMHPEVVRDAPGDCPKCGMALEPRTVSVEEEESAELVDMRRRFWVSAVLTVPLFLVAMADFIPGRPLENLASPRTLGWLEFALGTPVVLWGGWPFFVKAWRSIANRALNMFTLIGLGVGVAYLYSLVAALFPYIFPSSFRGESGEVAVYFEAAAVIVTLVLLGQVMELKARSQTGAAIKALLGLAPKTARRLRDDGTDEDVPLDLVRPGDRLRVRPGEKVPV
;
A
#
# COMPACT_ATOMS: atom_id res chain seq x y z
N MET A 1 15.82 53.34 -82.90
CA MET A 1 16.18 52.08 -83.60
C MET A 1 17.18 51.32 -82.73
N GLY A 2 16.88 50.06 -82.39
CA GLY A 2 17.80 49.04 -81.81
C GLY A 2 18.16 49.24 -80.33
N LYS A 3 17.81 48.35 -79.37
CA LYS A 3 18.10 46.91 -79.16
C LYS A 3 19.14 46.72 -78.03
N GLU A 4 18.62 46.23 -76.91
CA GLU A 4 19.02 45.04 -76.13
C GLU A 4 20.49 44.72 -75.75
N HIS A 5 20.55 44.06 -74.59
CA HIS A 5 21.46 43.00 -74.13
C HIS A 5 22.70 43.37 -73.31
N GLY A 6 22.62 43.01 -72.03
CA GLY A 6 23.80 42.77 -71.19
C GLY A 6 24.40 41.38 -71.41
N THR A 7 25.62 41.20 -70.92
CA THR A 7 26.17 39.92 -70.42
C THR A 7 27.51 40.21 -69.71
N ARG A 8 27.54 39.97 -68.40
CA ARG A 8 28.36 38.95 -67.70
C ARG A 8 29.88 39.11 -67.83
N HIS A 9 30.50 39.55 -66.74
CA HIS A 9 31.83 39.07 -66.34
C HIS A 9 31.69 38.27 -65.04
N GLY A 10 32.21 37.05 -65.06
CA GLY A 10 32.16 36.09 -63.95
C GLY A 10 33.18 36.38 -62.86
N HIS A 11 32.85 35.96 -61.64
CA HIS A 11 33.77 35.86 -60.51
C HIS A 11 33.83 34.40 -60.02
N PRO A 12 34.99 33.96 -59.51
CA PRO A 12 35.25 32.56 -59.22
C PRO A 12 34.66 32.12 -57.87
N GLY A 13 34.00 30.96 -57.90
CA GLY A 13 34.13 29.85 -56.94
C GLY A 13 34.05 30.12 -55.43
N THR A 14 32.82 30.06 -54.90
CA THR A 14 32.36 29.16 -53.81
C THR A 14 33.15 29.02 -52.50
N ALA A 15 32.56 29.51 -51.41
CA ALA A 15 32.40 28.76 -50.16
C ALA A 15 30.99 29.04 -49.63
N ASP A 16 30.17 28.00 -49.59
CA ASP A 16 28.74 28.03 -49.33
C ASP A 16 28.47 28.42 -47.86
N SER A 17 27.78 29.53 -47.65
CA SER A 17 27.30 29.97 -46.34
C SER A 17 26.06 29.15 -45.96
N ALA A 18 26.28 27.94 -45.45
CA ALA A 18 25.24 27.20 -44.74
C ALA A 18 25.10 27.78 -43.32
N GLY A 19 23.91 28.29 -42.98
CA GLY A 19 23.59 28.75 -41.63
C GLY A 19 23.94 27.67 -40.61
N LEU A 20 24.61 28.05 -39.52
CA LEU A 20 24.97 27.10 -38.45
C LEU A 20 23.73 26.88 -37.58
N HIS A 21 23.13 25.70 -37.66
CA HIS A 21 21.94 25.35 -36.89
C HIS A 21 22.30 24.74 -35.53
N ASP A 22 21.53 25.09 -34.49
CA ASP A 22 21.60 24.46 -33.18
C ASP A 22 21.16 22.98 -33.28
N PRO A 23 22.01 22.00 -32.93
CA PRO A 23 21.71 20.57 -33.08
C PRO A 23 20.62 20.05 -32.11
N VAL A 24 20.25 20.82 -31.08
CA VAL A 24 19.24 20.42 -30.08
C VAL A 24 17.85 20.87 -30.50
N CYS A 25 17.72 22.06 -31.10
CA CYS A 25 16.42 22.66 -31.42
C CYS A 25 16.22 23.06 -32.89
N GLY A 26 17.28 23.06 -33.71
CA GLY A 26 17.25 23.40 -35.13
C GLY A 26 17.22 24.90 -35.46
N MET A 27 17.26 25.79 -34.46
CA MET A 27 17.28 27.24 -34.70
C MET A 27 18.58 27.69 -35.35
N GLU A 28 18.50 28.66 -36.25
CA GLU A 28 19.67 29.27 -36.90
C GLU A 28 20.46 30.10 -35.88
N VAL A 29 21.77 29.87 -35.80
CA VAL A 29 22.66 30.51 -34.84
C VAL A 29 23.73 31.29 -35.59
N GLY A 30 23.86 32.57 -35.26
CA GLY A 30 24.95 33.39 -35.77
C GLY A 30 26.31 32.97 -35.17
N PRO A 31 27.42 33.20 -35.89
CA PRO A 31 28.77 32.83 -35.44
C PRO A 31 29.23 33.52 -34.14
N GLU A 32 28.51 34.55 -33.68
CA GLU A 32 28.82 35.38 -32.51
C GLU A 32 28.16 34.89 -31.19
N THR A 33 27.56 33.68 -31.16
CA THR A 33 26.91 33.19 -29.93
C THR A 33 27.91 32.94 -28.79
N ALA A 34 27.52 33.32 -27.57
CA ALA A 34 28.28 33.02 -26.36
C ALA A 34 28.22 31.53 -25.95
N HIS A 35 27.26 30.78 -26.50
CA HIS A 35 26.97 29.40 -26.13
C HIS A 35 27.57 28.45 -27.18
N ARG A 36 28.79 27.98 -26.91
CA ARG A 36 29.53 27.05 -27.76
C ARG A 36 30.10 25.88 -26.97
N PHE A 37 30.27 24.73 -27.63
CA PHE A 37 30.85 23.55 -27.02
C PHE A 37 31.64 22.74 -28.04
N LEU A 38 32.92 22.50 -27.74
CA LEU A 38 33.80 21.67 -28.55
C LEU A 38 33.57 20.20 -28.21
N HIS A 39 33.11 19.40 -29.17
CA HIS A 39 32.94 17.96 -29.02
C HIS A 39 33.52 17.21 -30.22
N ALA A 40 34.38 16.21 -29.97
CA ALA A 40 35.06 15.40 -30.99
C ALA A 40 35.81 16.22 -32.08
N GLY A 41 36.32 17.41 -31.73
CA GLY A 41 37.05 18.29 -32.66
C GLY A 41 36.17 19.23 -33.49
N THR A 42 34.85 19.17 -33.33
CA THR A 42 33.88 20.07 -33.97
C THR A 42 33.33 21.06 -32.95
N ASP A 43 33.26 22.34 -33.31
CA ASP A 43 32.68 23.38 -32.46
C ASP A 43 31.18 23.51 -32.74
N TYR A 44 30.34 23.21 -31.75
CA TYR A 44 28.88 23.30 -31.86
C TYR A 44 28.38 24.59 -31.23
N LEU A 45 27.49 25.29 -31.94
CA LEU A 45 26.90 26.57 -31.53
C LEU A 45 25.45 26.34 -31.08
N PHE A 46 25.04 27.04 -30.02
CA PHE A 46 23.71 26.91 -29.43
C PHE A 46 23.00 28.25 -29.32
N CYS A 47 21.68 28.22 -29.45
CA CYS A 47 20.83 29.41 -29.38
C CYS A 47 20.65 29.93 -27.94
N SER A 48 20.89 29.09 -26.93
CA SER A 48 20.66 29.40 -25.51
C SER A 48 21.46 28.48 -24.59
N ALA A 49 21.65 28.92 -23.33
CA ALA A 49 22.28 28.11 -22.29
C ALA A 49 21.58 26.75 -22.06
N GLY A 50 20.25 26.71 -22.17
CA GLY A 50 19.48 25.47 -21.99
C GLY A 50 19.68 24.43 -23.10
N CYS A 51 19.96 24.87 -24.34
CA CYS A 51 20.32 23.93 -25.42
C CYS A 51 21.76 23.41 -25.25
N LEU A 52 22.68 24.27 -24.81
CA LEU A 52 24.04 23.87 -24.48
C LEU A 52 24.10 22.85 -23.33
N GLU A 53 23.30 23.02 -22.27
CA GLU A 53 23.23 22.05 -21.17
C GLU A 53 22.70 20.68 -21.62
N LYS A 54 21.61 20.65 -22.38
CA LYS A 54 21.05 19.40 -22.94
C LYS A 54 22.04 18.66 -23.84
N PHE A 55 22.80 19.41 -24.64
CA PHE A 55 23.83 18.83 -25.48
C PHE A 55 24.99 18.26 -24.66
N ARG A 56 25.43 18.95 -23.60
CA ARG A 56 26.47 18.45 -22.68
C ARG A 56 26.06 17.17 -21.96
N GLU A 57 24.80 17.06 -21.57
CA GLU A 57 24.28 15.88 -20.86
C GLU A 57 24.24 14.64 -21.75
N ASN A 58 23.96 14.77 -23.05
CA ASN A 58 23.88 13.62 -23.95
C ASN A 58 24.23 13.96 -25.42
N PRO A 59 25.51 14.21 -25.75
CA PRO A 59 25.91 14.67 -27.09
C PRO A 59 25.52 13.68 -28.20
N GLY A 60 25.65 12.37 -27.94
CA GLY A 60 25.37 11.32 -28.91
C GLY A 60 23.91 11.26 -29.37
N ARG A 61 22.97 11.84 -28.61
CA ARG A 61 21.56 11.94 -29.01
C ARG A 61 21.34 12.95 -30.14
N TYR A 62 22.20 13.96 -30.23
CA TYR A 62 22.06 15.09 -31.16
C TYR A 62 23.06 15.04 -32.31
N ILE A 63 24.10 14.22 -32.18
CA ILE A 63 25.11 14.00 -33.21
C ILE A 63 24.80 12.67 -33.90
N SER A 64 23.83 12.66 -34.81
CA SER A 64 23.71 11.58 -35.79
C SER A 64 24.55 11.92 -37.01
N ALA A 65 25.41 10.98 -37.42
CA ALA A 65 26.09 11.08 -38.70
C ALA A 65 25.04 10.93 -39.82
N GLU A 66 25.08 11.85 -40.78
CA GLU A 66 24.14 12.06 -41.89
C GLU A 66 22.96 13.00 -41.54
N GLY A 67 23.10 14.23 -42.04
CA GLY A 67 22.14 15.31 -41.87
C GLY A 67 20.84 15.08 -42.65
N GLY A 68 19.79 15.74 -42.15
CA GLY A 68 18.46 15.75 -42.76
C GLY A 68 17.46 14.87 -42.01
N GLY A 69 16.96 15.36 -40.87
CA GLY A 69 15.87 14.74 -40.13
C GLY A 69 14.76 15.74 -39.85
N GLU A 70 13.66 15.60 -40.60
CA GLU A 70 12.29 16.11 -40.40
C GLU A 70 11.97 16.56 -38.96
N PRO A 71 11.24 17.69 -38.73
CA PRO A 71 10.87 18.11 -37.38
C PRO A 71 10.07 17.01 -36.67
N PRO A 72 10.22 16.84 -35.33
CA PRO A 72 9.51 15.82 -34.61
C PRO A 72 8.02 16.15 -34.61
N ARG A 73 7.24 15.53 -35.50
CA ARG A 73 5.82 15.34 -35.25
C ARG A 73 5.73 14.44 -34.05
N GLN A 74 5.43 15.07 -32.91
CA GLN A 74 4.87 14.48 -31.70
C GLN A 74 3.75 13.48 -32.06
N ARG A 75 4.14 12.24 -32.32
CA ARG A 75 3.30 11.04 -32.24
C ARG A 75 4.24 9.87 -32.07
N ASP A 76 4.84 9.76 -30.89
CA ASP A 76 5.19 8.46 -30.35
C ASP A 76 5.20 8.49 -28.83
N ALA A 77 4.46 7.53 -28.29
CA ALA A 77 4.55 6.97 -26.96
C ALA A 77 4.19 7.89 -25.78
N VAL A 78 2.90 8.23 -25.69
CA VAL A 78 2.19 7.73 -24.50
C VAL A 78 2.33 6.22 -24.61
N GLU A 79 3.25 5.65 -23.84
CA GLU A 79 3.36 4.22 -23.61
C GLU A 79 2.10 3.84 -22.82
N GLU A 80 0.99 3.81 -23.54
CA GLU A 80 -0.34 3.48 -23.07
C GLU A 80 -0.26 1.99 -22.79
N LYS A 81 -0.17 1.65 -21.50
CA LYS A 81 -0.16 0.28 -20.98
C LYS A 81 -1.21 -0.54 -21.74
N ILE A 82 -0.75 -1.38 -22.66
CA ILE A 82 -1.59 -2.39 -23.29
C ILE A 82 -2.03 -3.34 -22.17
N VAL A 83 -3.29 -3.23 -21.78
CA VAL A 83 -3.90 -4.19 -20.85
C VAL A 83 -4.24 -5.42 -21.66
N HIS A 84 -3.34 -6.40 -21.67
CA HIS A 84 -3.62 -7.72 -22.25
C HIS A 84 -4.88 -8.31 -21.58
N GLY A 85 -5.90 -8.60 -22.38
CA GLY A 85 -7.19 -9.16 -21.92
C GLY A 85 -8.34 -8.17 -21.78
N ALA A 86 -8.17 -6.89 -22.13
CA ALA A 86 -9.29 -5.94 -22.21
C ALA A 86 -10.10 -6.16 -23.50
N GLU A 87 -11.44 -6.12 -23.38
CA GLU A 87 -12.37 -6.14 -24.53
C GLU A 87 -12.50 -4.72 -25.09
N TYR A 88 -12.27 -4.55 -26.40
CA TYR A 88 -12.33 -3.28 -27.12
C TYR A 88 -13.55 -3.27 -28.04
N THR A 89 -14.22 -2.12 -28.15
CA THR A 89 -15.39 -1.93 -29.01
C THR A 89 -15.24 -0.74 -29.96
N CYS A 90 -16.00 -0.75 -31.06
CA CYS A 90 -16.05 0.38 -31.97
C CYS A 90 -17.13 1.37 -31.52
N PRO A 91 -16.81 2.67 -31.34
CA PRO A 91 -17.80 3.69 -30.95
C PRO A 91 -19.03 3.75 -31.86
N MET A 92 -18.83 3.51 -33.16
CA MET A 92 -19.89 3.54 -34.17
C MET A 92 -20.60 2.18 -34.37
N HIS A 93 -19.97 1.09 -33.94
CA HIS A 93 -20.51 -0.26 -34.11
C HIS A 93 -20.31 -1.07 -32.82
N PRO A 94 -21.15 -0.85 -31.79
CA PRO A 94 -20.99 -1.50 -30.47
C PRO A 94 -21.05 -3.04 -30.50
N GLU A 95 -21.55 -3.60 -31.59
CA GLU A 95 -21.58 -5.03 -31.91
C GLU A 95 -20.19 -5.61 -32.20
N VAL A 96 -19.23 -4.77 -32.58
CA VAL A 96 -17.86 -5.17 -32.91
C VAL A 96 -17.04 -5.15 -31.63
N ARG A 97 -16.87 -6.33 -31.01
CA ARG A 97 -16.03 -6.53 -29.82
C ARG A 97 -14.82 -7.40 -30.17
N LYS A 98 -13.63 -7.00 -29.74
CA LYS A 98 -12.39 -7.76 -29.93
C LYS A 98 -11.54 -7.73 -28.68
N GLU A 99 -10.79 -8.80 -28.45
CA GLU A 99 -9.75 -8.83 -27.42
C GLU A 99 -8.49 -8.14 -27.96
N GLY A 100 -8.16 -6.98 -27.40
CA GLY A 100 -6.99 -6.18 -27.79
C GLY A 100 -7.26 -5.05 -28.79
N PRO A 101 -6.28 -4.12 -28.93
CA PRO A 101 -6.39 -2.97 -29.81
C PRO A 101 -6.43 -3.40 -31.29
N GLY A 102 -7.13 -2.62 -32.11
CA GLY A 102 -7.20 -2.86 -33.55
C GLY A 102 -8.17 -1.94 -34.25
N SER A 103 -8.38 -2.17 -35.54
CA SER A 103 -9.36 -1.42 -36.35
C SER A 103 -10.68 -2.19 -36.47
N CYS A 104 -11.78 -1.43 -36.48
CA CYS A 104 -13.12 -1.92 -36.73
C CYS A 104 -13.23 -2.42 -38.19
N PRO A 105 -13.64 -3.68 -38.42
CA PRO A 105 -13.78 -4.22 -39.78
C PRO A 105 -14.97 -3.63 -40.55
N LYS A 106 -15.91 -2.95 -39.87
CA LYS A 106 -17.07 -2.31 -40.52
C LYS A 106 -16.78 -0.89 -41.01
N CYS A 107 -15.98 -0.10 -40.28
CA CYS A 107 -15.75 1.31 -40.60
C CYS A 107 -14.30 1.78 -40.57
N GLY A 108 -13.34 0.90 -40.25
CA GLY A 108 -11.92 1.22 -40.22
C GLY A 108 -11.46 2.06 -39.03
N MET A 109 -12.36 2.57 -38.18
CA MET A 109 -12.00 3.33 -36.98
C MET A 109 -11.27 2.45 -35.95
N ALA A 110 -10.39 3.05 -35.14
CA ALA A 110 -9.74 2.38 -34.02
C ALA A 110 -10.77 1.93 -32.98
N LEU A 111 -10.56 0.74 -32.42
CA LEU A 111 -11.36 0.21 -31.33
C LEU A 111 -10.91 0.83 -30.01
N GLU A 112 -11.86 1.17 -29.15
CA GLU A 112 -11.64 1.78 -27.83
C GLU A 112 -11.91 0.75 -26.72
N PRO A 113 -11.16 0.75 -25.61
CA PRO A 113 -11.34 -0.22 -24.54
C PRO A 113 -12.67 -0.01 -23.81
N ILE A 114 -13.43 -1.09 -23.61
CA ILE A 114 -14.71 -1.07 -22.87
C ILE A 114 -14.48 -0.90 -21.36
N ALA A 115 -13.31 -1.32 -20.87
CA ALA A 115 -12.92 -1.19 -19.47
C ALA A 115 -11.81 -0.15 -19.31
N VAL A 116 -12.17 1.02 -18.78
CA VAL A 116 -11.19 1.94 -18.18
C VAL A 116 -10.61 1.23 -16.96
N ALA A 117 -9.43 0.63 -17.11
CA ALA A 117 -8.69 0.08 -15.98
C ALA A 117 -8.32 1.25 -15.05
N VAL A 118 -9.12 1.43 -14.00
CA VAL A 118 -8.77 2.33 -12.90
C VAL A 118 -7.40 1.88 -12.39
N PRO A 119 -6.35 2.72 -12.43
CA PRO A 119 -5.08 2.34 -11.84
C PRO A 119 -5.35 2.03 -10.37
N ALA A 120 -4.93 0.84 -9.92
CA ALA A 120 -5.00 0.47 -8.52
C ALA A 120 -4.38 1.60 -7.71
N ALA A 121 -5.21 2.39 -7.02
CA ALA A 121 -4.73 3.42 -6.13
C ALA A 121 -3.75 2.73 -5.18
N ARG A 122 -2.51 3.24 -5.08
CA ARG A 122 -1.55 2.73 -4.11
C ARG A 122 -2.25 2.76 -2.76
N ARG A 123 -2.54 1.58 -2.22
CA ARG A 123 -3.07 1.45 -0.87
C ARG A 123 -1.94 1.94 0.02
N GLU A 124 -2.10 3.10 0.65
CA GLU A 124 -1.20 3.55 1.70
C GLU A 124 -1.73 2.99 3.02
N TRP A 125 -0.85 2.63 3.95
CA TRP A 125 -1.18 2.12 5.28
C TRP A 125 -0.60 3.05 6.34
N THR A 126 -1.36 3.35 7.39
CA THR A 126 -0.96 4.26 8.47
C THR A 126 -1.26 3.71 9.86
N CYS A 127 -0.52 4.18 10.86
CA CYS A 127 -0.74 3.77 12.24
C CYS A 127 -1.79 4.67 12.91
N PRO A 128 -2.85 4.12 13.55
CA PRO A 128 -3.88 4.92 14.22
C PRO A 128 -3.33 5.86 15.30
N MET A 129 -2.24 5.47 15.95
CA MET A 129 -1.59 6.27 17.01
C MET A 129 -0.46 7.16 16.50
N HIS A 130 0.05 6.91 15.30
CA HIS A 130 1.16 7.65 14.70
C HIS A 130 0.84 7.93 13.23
N PRO A 131 -0.03 8.92 12.93
CA PRO A 131 -0.46 9.24 11.57
C PRO A 131 0.70 9.61 10.63
N GLU A 132 1.82 10.04 11.19
CA GLU A 132 3.06 10.33 10.47
C GLU A 132 3.76 9.07 9.91
N VAL A 133 3.36 7.87 10.36
CA VAL A 133 3.84 6.60 9.79
C VAL A 133 2.94 6.24 8.61
N VAL A 134 3.46 6.36 7.39
CA VAL A 134 2.81 5.92 6.16
C VAL A 134 3.68 4.86 5.48
N ARG A 135 3.09 3.75 5.05
CA ARG A 135 3.77 2.65 4.34
C ARG A 135 2.96 2.17 3.15
N ASP A 136 3.65 1.54 2.20
CA ASP A 136 3.05 0.95 1.00
C ASP A 136 2.77 -0.56 1.17
N ALA A 137 2.75 -1.07 2.41
CA ALA A 137 2.36 -2.46 2.71
C ALA A 137 1.69 -2.57 4.09
N PRO A 138 0.84 -3.59 4.30
CA PRO A 138 0.35 -3.93 5.63
C PRO A 138 1.51 -4.40 6.51
N GLY A 139 1.39 -4.21 7.82
CA GLY A 139 2.42 -4.63 8.76
C GLY A 139 2.28 -3.90 10.09
N ASP A 140 3.33 -3.97 10.90
CA ASP A 140 3.33 -3.34 12.21
C ASP A 140 4.02 -1.97 12.19
N CYS A 141 3.49 -1.06 12.99
CA CYS A 141 4.06 0.27 13.20
C CYS A 141 5.44 0.14 13.86
N PRO A 142 6.49 0.76 13.28
CA PRO A 142 7.84 0.70 13.83
C PRO A 142 7.97 1.48 15.15
N LYS A 143 7.02 2.36 15.49
CA LYS A 143 7.05 3.13 16.75
C LYS A 143 6.38 2.39 17.90
N CYS A 144 5.11 2.03 17.75
CA CYS A 144 4.32 1.42 18.83
C CYS A 144 4.01 -0.07 18.65
N GLY A 145 4.33 -0.67 17.50
CA GLY A 145 4.04 -2.07 17.22
C GLY A 145 2.55 -2.39 16.99
N MET A 146 1.67 -1.40 16.88
CA MET A 146 0.29 -1.61 16.44
C MET A 146 0.23 -1.88 14.92
N ALA A 147 -0.74 -2.68 14.48
CA ALA A 147 -0.95 -2.94 13.05
C ALA A 147 -1.28 -1.64 12.29
N LEU A 148 -0.80 -1.55 11.06
CA LEU A 148 -1.07 -0.44 10.15
C LEU A 148 -2.40 -0.67 9.42
N GLU A 149 -3.24 0.35 9.41
CA GLU A 149 -4.56 0.34 8.79
C GLU A 149 -4.51 1.04 7.41
N PRO A 150 -5.22 0.56 6.38
CA PRO A 150 -5.21 1.19 5.07
C PRO A 150 -5.85 2.60 5.12
N ARG A 151 -5.13 3.57 4.58
CA ARG A 151 -5.49 4.98 4.48
C ARG A 151 -6.54 5.25 3.39
N THR A 152 -6.59 4.38 2.37
CA THR A 152 -7.59 4.43 1.30
C THR A 152 -8.70 3.41 1.57
N VAL A 153 -9.93 3.89 1.73
CA VAL A 153 -11.11 3.03 1.93
C VAL A 153 -11.51 2.40 0.60
N SER A 154 -10.98 1.21 0.28
CA SER A 154 -11.49 0.41 -0.85
C SER A 154 -12.85 -0.19 -0.49
N VAL A 155 -13.81 -0.15 -1.42
CA VAL A 155 -15.23 -0.52 -1.20
C VAL A 155 -15.43 -2.01 -0.87
N GLU A 156 -14.44 -2.86 -1.08
CA GLU A 156 -14.55 -4.31 -0.82
C GLU A 156 -14.58 -4.61 0.69
N GLU A 157 -15.62 -5.34 1.10
CA GLU A 157 -15.77 -5.90 2.45
C GLU A 157 -14.91 -7.17 2.55
N GLU A 158 -13.69 -7.01 3.04
CA GLU A 158 -13.02 -8.11 3.71
C GLU A 158 -13.18 -7.85 5.21
N GLU A 159 -13.86 -8.74 5.95
CA GLU A 159 -13.69 -8.80 7.41
C GLU A 159 -12.18 -8.72 7.65
N SER A 160 -11.72 -7.68 8.37
CA SER A 160 -10.29 -7.46 8.58
C SER A 160 -9.66 -8.78 9.05
N ALA A 161 -8.74 -9.35 8.28
CA ALA A 161 -8.14 -10.65 8.59
C ALA A 161 -7.60 -10.72 10.03
N GLU A 162 -7.20 -9.56 10.57
CA GLU A 162 -6.81 -9.37 11.97
C GLU A 162 -7.95 -9.63 12.98
N LEU A 163 -9.17 -9.14 12.73
CA LEU A 163 -10.32 -9.42 13.60
C LEU A 163 -10.62 -10.92 13.64
N VAL A 164 -10.50 -11.61 12.50
CA VAL A 164 -10.70 -13.06 12.42
C VAL A 164 -9.62 -13.81 13.20
N ASP A 165 -8.35 -13.42 13.05
CA ASP A 165 -7.22 -14.00 13.80
C ASP A 165 -7.39 -13.79 15.33
N MET A 166 -7.69 -12.55 15.75
CA MET A 166 -7.88 -12.23 17.17
C MET A 166 -9.10 -12.92 17.76
N ARG A 167 -10.21 -13.01 17.03
CA ARG A 167 -11.41 -13.76 17.43
C ARG A 167 -11.12 -15.24 17.61
N ARG A 168 -10.34 -15.84 16.71
CA ARG A 168 -9.92 -17.25 16.80
C ARG A 168 -9.03 -17.48 18.02
N ARG A 169 -8.01 -16.63 18.21
CA ARG A 169 -7.12 -16.69 19.39
C ARG A 169 -7.89 -16.55 20.69
N PHE A 170 -8.83 -15.61 20.75
CA PHE A 170 -9.70 -15.41 21.92
C PHE A 170 -10.50 -16.67 22.25
N TRP A 171 -11.24 -17.23 21.28
CA TRP A 171 -12.08 -18.40 21.55
C TRP A 171 -11.28 -19.64 21.95
N VAL A 172 -10.18 -19.92 21.27
CA VAL A 172 -9.29 -21.04 21.63
C VAL A 172 -8.71 -20.82 23.03
N SER A 173 -8.26 -19.59 23.34
CA SER A 173 -7.71 -19.27 24.66
C SER A 173 -8.75 -19.37 25.77
N ALA A 174 -9.97 -18.90 25.52
CA ALA A 174 -11.07 -18.97 26.48
C ALA A 174 -11.47 -20.41 26.80
N VAL A 175 -11.56 -21.27 25.77
CA VAL A 175 -11.90 -22.70 25.95
C VAL A 175 -10.86 -23.44 26.78
N LEU A 176 -9.58 -23.05 26.71
CA LEU A 176 -8.51 -23.64 27.53
C LEU A 176 -8.40 -23.00 28.91
N THR A 177 -8.64 -21.69 29.01
CA THR A 177 -8.53 -20.92 30.25
C THR A 177 -9.66 -21.22 31.22
N VAL A 178 -10.87 -21.47 30.73
CA VAL A 178 -12.02 -21.78 31.62
C VAL A 178 -11.78 -23.05 32.44
N PRO A 179 -11.42 -24.21 31.85
CA PRO A 179 -11.05 -25.39 32.61
C PRO A 179 -9.85 -25.17 33.53
N LEU A 180 -8.82 -24.45 33.06
CA LEU A 180 -7.64 -24.11 33.86
C LEU A 180 -8.02 -23.30 35.12
N PHE A 181 -8.87 -22.29 34.96
CA PHE A 181 -9.39 -21.49 36.07
C PHE A 181 -10.18 -22.33 37.06
N LEU A 182 -11.03 -23.23 36.56
CA LEU A 182 -11.82 -24.12 37.42
C LEU A 182 -10.92 -25.08 38.21
N VAL A 183 -9.84 -25.58 37.62
CA VAL A 183 -8.85 -26.42 38.31
C VAL A 183 -8.14 -25.61 39.40
N ALA A 184 -7.62 -24.43 39.08
CA ALA A 184 -6.88 -23.59 40.04
C ALA A 184 -7.76 -23.09 41.21
N MET A 185 -9.06 -22.87 40.97
CA MET A 185 -10.01 -22.47 42.02
C MET A 185 -10.55 -23.63 42.85
N ALA A 186 -10.37 -24.87 42.41
CA ALA A 186 -10.92 -26.05 43.10
C ALA A 186 -10.35 -26.25 44.50
N ASP A 187 -9.10 -25.82 44.72
CA ASP A 187 -8.42 -25.93 46.02
C ASP A 187 -9.06 -25.05 47.10
N PHE A 188 -9.80 -24.02 46.70
CA PHE A 188 -10.55 -23.13 47.59
C PHE A 188 -11.99 -23.61 47.87
N ILE A 189 -12.46 -24.67 47.20
CA ILE A 189 -13.79 -25.22 47.42
C ILE A 189 -13.79 -26.11 48.68
N PRO A 190 -14.68 -25.85 49.67
CA PRO A 190 -14.82 -26.69 50.85
C PRO A 190 -15.08 -28.15 50.46
N GLY A 191 -14.24 -29.08 50.91
CA GLY A 191 -14.32 -30.50 50.60
C GLY A 191 -13.33 -31.02 49.55
N ARG A 192 -12.45 -30.15 49.00
CA ARG A 192 -11.32 -30.50 48.11
C ARG A 192 -11.63 -31.64 47.13
N PRO A 193 -12.66 -31.49 46.28
CA PRO A 193 -13.17 -32.59 45.46
C PRO A 193 -12.13 -33.15 44.48
N LEU A 194 -11.15 -32.33 44.08
CA LEU A 194 -10.10 -32.69 43.12
C LEU A 194 -8.91 -33.41 43.74
N GLU A 195 -8.62 -33.23 45.03
CA GLU A 195 -7.57 -34.00 45.73
C GLU A 195 -7.92 -35.50 45.82
N ASN A 196 -9.21 -35.82 45.85
CA ASN A 196 -9.68 -37.20 45.82
C ASN A 196 -9.57 -37.84 44.43
N LEU A 197 -9.46 -37.02 43.37
CA LEU A 197 -9.50 -37.46 41.98
C LEU A 197 -8.11 -37.48 41.31
N ALA A 198 -7.21 -36.56 41.71
CA ALA A 198 -5.88 -36.44 41.15
C ALA A 198 -4.87 -35.89 42.16
N SER A 199 -3.62 -36.32 42.04
CA SER A 199 -2.53 -35.80 42.90
C SER A 199 -2.23 -34.32 42.59
N PRO A 200 -1.77 -33.52 43.57
CA PRO A 200 -1.38 -32.12 43.35
C PRO A 200 -0.37 -31.95 42.21
N ARG A 201 0.53 -32.92 42.05
CA ARG A 201 1.50 -32.95 40.94
C ARG A 201 0.82 -33.13 39.58
N THR A 202 -0.18 -33.99 39.47
CA THR A 202 -0.95 -34.20 38.23
C THR A 202 -1.73 -32.95 37.85
N LEU A 203 -2.33 -32.26 38.83
CA LEU A 203 -3.04 -31.00 38.62
C LEU A 203 -2.09 -29.91 38.12
N GLY A 204 -0.89 -29.78 38.71
CA GLY A 204 0.12 -28.84 38.21
C GLY A 204 0.56 -29.11 36.76
N TRP A 205 0.67 -30.38 36.35
CA TRP A 205 0.93 -30.73 34.95
C TRP A 205 -0.25 -30.43 34.02
N LEU A 206 -1.48 -30.62 34.49
CA LEU A 206 -2.68 -30.26 33.75
C LEU A 206 -2.75 -28.74 33.56
N GLU A 207 -2.46 -27.97 34.60
CA GLU A 207 -2.39 -26.51 34.52
C GLU A 207 -1.33 -26.04 33.53
N PHE A 208 -0.13 -26.63 33.58
CA PHE A 208 0.92 -26.37 32.61
C PHE A 208 0.49 -26.69 31.17
N ALA A 209 -0.17 -27.83 30.97
CA ALA A 209 -0.62 -28.28 29.65
C ALA A 209 -1.71 -27.36 29.06
N LEU A 210 -2.63 -26.86 29.88
CA LEU A 210 -3.70 -25.95 29.46
C LEU A 210 -3.20 -24.50 29.31
N GLY A 211 -2.37 -24.03 30.24
CA GLY A 211 -1.87 -22.65 30.25
C GLY A 211 -0.82 -22.36 29.17
N THR A 212 0.00 -23.34 28.82
CA THR A 212 1.09 -23.14 27.85
C THR A 212 0.61 -22.73 26.45
N PRO A 213 -0.38 -23.38 25.83
CA PRO A 213 -0.92 -22.92 24.54
C PRO A 213 -1.55 -21.53 24.64
N VAL A 214 -2.24 -21.21 25.73
CA VAL A 214 -2.84 -19.89 25.94
C VAL A 214 -1.76 -18.81 25.97
N VAL A 215 -0.74 -18.99 26.80
CA VAL A 215 0.32 -17.99 26.97
C VAL A 215 1.21 -17.90 25.73
N LEU A 216 1.73 -19.02 25.23
CA LEU A 216 2.71 -19.01 24.16
C LEU A 216 2.10 -18.77 22.78
N TRP A 217 0.96 -19.39 22.46
CA TRP A 217 0.32 -19.20 21.15
C TRP A 217 -0.70 -18.06 21.18
N GLY A 218 -1.59 -18.03 22.18
CA GLY A 218 -2.59 -16.95 22.33
C GLY A 218 -1.94 -15.60 22.61
N GLY A 219 -0.97 -15.57 23.54
CA GLY A 219 -0.24 -14.37 23.96
C GLY A 219 0.93 -13.96 23.05
N TRP A 220 1.28 -14.76 22.03
CA TRP A 220 2.39 -14.46 21.11
C TRP A 220 2.41 -13.01 20.57
N PRO A 221 1.29 -12.45 20.07
CA PRO A 221 1.29 -11.10 19.51
C PRO A 221 1.64 -10.04 20.56
N PHE A 222 1.27 -10.28 21.83
CA PHE A 222 1.57 -9.37 22.93
C PHE A 222 3.05 -9.39 23.28
N PHE A 223 3.70 -10.56 23.27
CA PHE A 223 5.15 -10.66 23.47
C PHE A 223 5.93 -9.95 22.36
N VAL A 224 5.51 -10.10 21.11
CA VAL A 224 6.12 -9.38 19.98
C VAL A 224 5.98 -7.86 20.15
N LYS A 225 4.78 -7.39 20.52
CA LYS A 225 4.51 -5.96 20.78
C LYS A 225 5.31 -5.44 21.98
N ALA A 226 5.39 -6.21 23.06
CA ALA A 226 6.17 -5.90 24.25
C ALA A 226 7.66 -5.77 23.92
N TRP A 227 8.22 -6.73 23.19
CA TRP A 227 9.63 -6.70 22.79
C TRP A 227 9.96 -5.48 21.94
N ARG A 228 9.11 -5.15 20.95
CA ARG A 228 9.29 -3.94 20.13
C ARG A 228 9.20 -2.67 20.97
N SER A 229 8.25 -2.60 21.90
CA SER A 229 8.08 -1.46 22.81
C SER A 229 9.33 -1.23 23.68
N ILE A 230 9.93 -2.31 24.19
CA ILE A 230 11.20 -2.28 24.94
C ILE A 230 12.35 -1.85 24.02
N ALA A 231 12.48 -2.46 22.84
CA ALA A 231 13.55 -2.16 21.88
C ALA A 231 13.54 -0.68 21.45
N ASN A 232 12.34 -0.12 21.24
CA ASN A 232 12.14 1.27 20.87
C ASN A 232 12.15 2.24 22.07
N ARG A 233 12.34 1.75 23.29
CA ARG A 233 12.28 2.54 24.55
C ARG A 233 10.98 3.34 24.73
N ALA A 234 9.89 2.86 24.14
CA ALA A 234 8.57 3.50 24.19
C ALA A 234 7.60 2.60 24.96
N LEU A 235 7.70 2.63 26.30
CA LEU A 235 6.93 1.75 27.20
C LEU A 235 5.43 1.98 27.05
N ASN A 236 4.68 0.88 26.93
CA ASN A 236 3.23 0.90 26.71
C ASN A 236 2.53 -0.26 27.44
N MET A 237 1.21 -0.34 27.31
CA MET A 237 0.37 -1.38 27.90
C MET A 237 0.88 -2.81 27.59
N PHE A 238 1.34 -3.07 26.37
CA PHE A 238 1.86 -4.38 25.98
C PHE A 238 3.15 -4.74 26.71
N THR A 239 3.99 -3.77 27.07
CA THR A 239 5.17 -4.04 27.90
C THR A 239 4.78 -4.53 29.28
N LEU A 240 3.79 -3.89 29.92
CA LEU A 240 3.30 -4.31 31.24
C LEU A 240 2.69 -5.72 31.18
N ILE A 241 1.84 -5.98 30.18
CA ILE A 241 1.20 -7.30 29.98
C ILE A 241 2.26 -8.36 29.70
N GLY A 242 3.16 -8.11 28.74
CA GLY A 242 4.20 -9.06 28.35
C GLY A 242 5.15 -9.39 29.51
N LEU A 243 5.53 -8.39 30.32
CA LEU A 243 6.34 -8.62 31.51
C LEU A 243 5.57 -9.42 32.57
N GLY A 244 4.33 -9.02 32.89
CA GLY A 244 3.53 -9.69 33.92
C GLY A 244 3.21 -11.15 33.59
N VAL A 245 2.71 -11.40 32.38
CA VAL A 245 2.41 -12.75 31.89
C VAL A 245 3.69 -13.58 31.75
N GLY A 246 4.77 -12.97 31.24
CA GLY A 246 6.05 -13.64 31.07
C GLY A 246 6.67 -14.08 32.40
N VAL A 247 6.69 -13.19 33.40
CA VAL A 247 7.21 -13.50 34.74
C VAL A 247 6.34 -14.55 35.42
N ALA A 248 5.02 -14.41 35.39
CA ALA A 248 4.10 -15.38 35.98
C ALA A 248 4.27 -16.78 35.36
N TYR A 249 4.36 -16.85 34.03
CA TYR A 249 4.55 -18.10 33.31
C TYR A 249 5.93 -18.74 33.59
N LEU A 250 7.01 -17.95 33.53
CA LEU A 250 8.37 -18.45 33.82
C LEU A 250 8.50 -18.92 35.27
N TYR A 251 7.97 -18.17 36.23
CA TYR A 251 7.92 -18.59 37.62
C TYR A 251 7.19 -19.93 37.75
N SER A 252 6.00 -20.05 37.14
CA SER A 252 5.18 -21.26 37.20
C SER A 252 5.87 -22.46 36.55
N LEU A 253 6.60 -22.22 35.45
CA LEU A 253 7.40 -23.23 34.77
C LEU A 253 8.53 -23.75 35.66
N VAL A 254 9.26 -22.84 36.32
CA VAL A 254 10.34 -23.21 37.25
C VAL A 254 9.79 -23.92 38.48
N ALA A 255 8.67 -23.45 39.03
CA ALA A 255 7.97 -24.07 40.15
C ALA A 255 7.49 -25.50 39.83
N ALA A 256 6.96 -25.73 38.62
CA ALA A 256 6.47 -27.03 38.18
C ALA A 256 7.60 -28.03 37.86
N LEU A 257 8.67 -27.58 37.20
CA LEU A 257 9.77 -28.45 36.74
C LEU A 257 10.84 -28.67 37.81
N PHE A 258 11.14 -27.64 38.61
CA PHE A 258 12.25 -27.64 39.57
C PHE A 258 11.81 -27.17 40.98
N PRO A 259 10.85 -27.86 41.61
CA PRO A 259 10.32 -27.45 42.93
C PRO A 259 11.39 -27.45 44.04
N TYR A 260 12.46 -28.23 43.88
CA TYR A 260 13.53 -28.35 44.87
C TYR A 260 14.47 -27.13 44.94
N ILE A 261 14.40 -26.21 43.97
CA ILE A 261 15.15 -24.94 44.02
C ILE A 261 14.52 -24.01 45.08
N PHE A 262 13.23 -24.19 45.38
CA PHE A 262 12.51 -23.37 46.33
C PHE A 262 12.74 -23.84 47.79
N PRO A 263 12.83 -22.89 48.75
CA PRO A 263 12.92 -23.22 50.17
C PRO A 263 11.75 -24.12 50.61
N SER A 264 11.96 -24.92 51.66
CA SER A 264 10.91 -25.81 52.18
C SER A 264 9.65 -25.07 52.64
N SER A 265 9.76 -23.79 53.01
CA SER A 265 8.62 -22.94 53.38
C SER A 265 7.68 -22.61 52.22
N PHE A 266 8.14 -22.74 50.98
CA PHE A 266 7.35 -22.50 49.76
C PHE A 266 6.78 -23.79 49.16
N ARG A 267 7.10 -24.94 49.77
CA ARG A 267 6.65 -26.25 49.31
C ARG A 267 5.45 -26.71 50.16
N GLY A 268 4.41 -27.21 49.50
CA GLY A 268 3.27 -27.84 50.15
C GLY A 268 3.62 -29.21 50.74
N GLU A 269 2.63 -29.88 51.31
CA GLU A 269 2.81 -31.16 52.02
C GLU A 269 3.38 -32.26 51.12
N SER A 270 3.08 -32.23 49.81
CA SER A 270 3.60 -33.18 48.82
C SER A 270 4.82 -32.66 48.03
N GLY A 271 5.42 -31.54 48.45
CA GLY A 271 6.65 -30.98 47.86
C GLY A 271 6.44 -30.13 46.60
N GLU A 272 5.19 -29.84 46.23
CA GLU A 272 4.79 -28.95 45.15
C GLU A 272 4.95 -27.47 45.55
N VAL A 273 5.13 -26.61 44.55
CA VAL A 273 5.19 -25.16 44.72
C VAL A 273 3.97 -24.57 44.03
N ALA A 274 3.32 -23.58 44.64
CA ALA A 274 2.18 -22.90 44.06
C ALA A 274 2.54 -22.29 42.69
N VAL A 275 1.69 -22.50 41.70
CA VAL A 275 1.86 -22.02 40.32
C VAL A 275 0.83 -20.93 40.00
N TYR A 276 1.10 -20.18 38.94
CA TYR A 276 0.29 -19.05 38.48
C TYR A 276 -0.02 -19.15 36.97
N PHE A 277 -0.17 -20.37 36.45
CA PHE A 277 -0.55 -20.59 35.05
C PHE A 277 -1.94 -20.02 34.77
N GLU A 278 -2.87 -20.15 35.73
CA GLU A 278 -4.21 -19.53 35.68
C GLU A 278 -4.11 -18.02 35.48
N ALA A 279 -3.37 -17.32 36.33
CA ALA A 279 -3.29 -15.86 36.27
C ALA A 279 -2.73 -15.39 34.91
N ALA A 280 -1.68 -16.05 34.41
CA ALA A 280 -1.11 -15.76 33.11
C ALA A 280 -2.12 -15.97 31.97
N ALA A 281 -2.84 -17.10 31.98
CA ALA A 281 -3.82 -17.46 30.95
C ALA A 281 -5.08 -16.57 30.97
N VAL A 282 -5.57 -16.22 32.16
CA VAL A 282 -6.71 -15.31 32.34
C VAL A 282 -6.37 -13.92 31.83
N ILE A 283 -5.19 -13.38 32.19
CA ILE A 283 -4.75 -12.08 31.68
C ILE A 283 -4.69 -12.09 30.14
N VAL A 284 -4.06 -13.10 29.53
CA VAL A 284 -3.98 -13.22 28.07
C VAL A 284 -5.37 -13.28 27.43
N THR A 285 -6.29 -14.08 27.99
CA THR A 285 -7.65 -14.24 27.47
C THR A 285 -8.46 -12.94 27.56
N LEU A 286 -8.36 -12.21 28.67
CA LEU A 286 -9.05 -10.93 28.85
C LEU A 286 -8.48 -9.83 27.95
N VAL A 287 -7.16 -9.82 27.74
CA VAL A 287 -6.53 -8.88 26.80
C VAL A 287 -6.97 -9.19 25.36
N LEU A 288 -7.03 -10.47 24.97
CA LEU A 288 -7.57 -10.88 23.66
C LEU A 288 -9.02 -10.44 23.49
N LEU A 289 -9.85 -10.58 24.52
CA LEU A 289 -11.24 -10.10 24.49
C LEU A 289 -11.29 -8.58 24.25
N GLY A 290 -10.47 -7.81 24.97
CA GLY A 290 -10.36 -6.37 24.78
C GLY A 290 -9.98 -5.99 23.36
N GLN A 291 -9.00 -6.67 22.75
CA GLN A 291 -8.60 -6.45 21.36
C GLN A 291 -9.72 -6.80 20.37
N VAL A 292 -10.46 -7.88 20.59
CA VAL A 292 -11.62 -8.24 19.74
C VAL A 292 -12.71 -7.16 19.82
N MET A 293 -13.01 -6.67 21.02
CA MET A 293 -13.99 -5.60 21.22
C MET A 293 -13.55 -4.30 20.55
N GLU A 294 -12.28 -3.93 20.70
CA GLU A 294 -11.69 -2.73 20.10
C GLU A 294 -11.74 -2.79 18.57
N LEU A 295 -11.26 -3.88 17.96
CA LEU A 295 -11.27 -4.07 16.51
C LEU A 295 -12.70 -4.10 15.95
N LYS A 296 -13.64 -4.75 16.64
CA LYS A 296 -15.05 -4.79 16.24
C LYS A 296 -15.71 -3.42 16.29
N ALA A 297 -15.42 -2.61 17.31
CA ALA A 297 -15.96 -1.25 17.41
C ALA A 297 -15.41 -0.34 16.28
N ARG A 298 -14.12 -0.47 15.95
CA ARG A 298 -13.50 0.25 14.84
C ARG A 298 -14.04 -0.17 13.48
N SER A 299 -14.22 -1.47 13.24
CA SER A 299 -14.75 -1.95 11.95
C SER A 299 -16.18 -1.47 11.69
N GLN A 300 -17.02 -1.40 12.73
CA GLN A 300 -18.41 -0.91 12.62
C GLN A 300 -18.48 0.58 12.26
N THR A 301 -17.66 1.41 12.91
CA THR A 301 -17.60 2.85 12.61
C THR A 301 -17.04 3.12 11.21
N GLY A 302 -16.01 2.38 10.80
CA GLY A 302 -15.46 2.44 9.44
C GLY A 302 -16.49 2.07 8.36
N ALA A 303 -17.29 1.03 8.59
CA ALA A 303 -18.34 0.62 7.65
C ALA A 303 -19.40 1.70 7.43
N ALA A 304 -19.81 2.42 8.48
CA ALA A 304 -20.77 3.51 8.37
C ALA A 304 -20.24 4.70 7.55
N ILE A 305 -18.99 5.12 7.78
CA ILE A 305 -18.34 6.18 7.00
C ILE A 305 -18.19 5.75 5.54
N LYS A 306 -17.79 4.49 5.31
CA LYS A 306 -17.65 3.91 3.98
C LYS A 306 -18.98 3.85 3.23
N ALA A 307 -20.09 3.54 3.90
CA ALA A 307 -21.42 3.57 3.29
C ALA A 307 -21.78 4.98 2.81
N LEU A 308 -21.42 6.02 3.56
CA LEU A 308 -21.62 7.41 3.13
C LEU A 308 -20.74 7.77 1.92
N LEU A 309 -19.46 7.37 1.92
CA LEU A 309 -18.55 7.60 0.80
C LEU A 309 -18.96 6.83 -0.47
N GLY A 310 -19.49 5.62 -0.31
CA GLY A 310 -20.01 4.80 -1.41
C GLY A 310 -21.28 5.37 -2.05
N LEU A 311 -21.93 6.36 -1.42
CA LEU A 311 -23.04 7.08 -2.04
C LEU A 311 -22.58 8.09 -3.08
N ALA A 312 -21.32 8.55 -3.07
CA ALA A 312 -20.80 9.46 -4.09
C ALA A 312 -20.68 8.71 -5.44
N PRO A 313 -21.23 9.26 -6.54
CA PRO A 313 -21.09 8.65 -7.86
C PRO A 313 -19.64 8.72 -8.33
N LYS A 314 -19.10 7.60 -8.83
CA LYS A 314 -17.71 7.51 -9.34
C LYS A 314 -17.55 8.09 -10.74
N THR A 315 -18.66 8.34 -11.43
CA THR A 315 -18.72 8.81 -12.81
C THR A 315 -19.69 9.98 -12.90
N ALA A 316 -19.36 10.94 -13.76
CA ALA A 316 -20.20 12.05 -14.13
C ALA A 316 -20.44 12.02 -15.64
N ARG A 317 -21.64 12.40 -16.07
CA ARG A 317 -21.95 12.54 -17.49
C ARG A 317 -21.70 13.97 -17.92
N ARG A 318 -20.61 14.18 -18.67
CA ARG A 318 -20.21 15.47 -19.21
C ARG A 318 -20.84 15.70 -20.58
N LEU A 319 -21.40 16.88 -20.79
CA LEU A 319 -21.94 17.37 -22.05
C LEU A 319 -20.83 18.07 -22.81
N ARG A 320 -20.50 17.57 -24.00
CA ARG A 320 -19.53 18.20 -24.92
C ARG A 320 -20.17 19.37 -25.67
N ASP A 321 -19.34 20.22 -26.27
CA ASP A 321 -19.79 21.41 -27.02
C ASP A 321 -20.63 21.06 -28.26
N ASP A 322 -20.50 19.83 -28.76
CA ASP A 322 -21.28 19.26 -29.87
C ASP A 322 -22.68 18.75 -29.44
N GLY A 323 -23.01 18.82 -28.15
CA GLY A 323 -24.29 18.38 -27.58
C GLY A 323 -24.36 16.88 -27.27
N THR A 324 -23.25 16.15 -27.42
CA THR A 324 -23.17 14.72 -27.07
C THR A 324 -22.85 14.51 -25.58
N ASP A 325 -23.33 13.40 -25.02
CA ASP A 325 -23.10 13.01 -23.63
C ASP A 325 -21.93 12.02 -23.57
N GLU A 326 -20.97 12.25 -22.66
CA GLU A 326 -19.83 11.36 -22.38
C GLU A 326 -19.76 11.04 -20.89
N ASP A 327 -19.66 9.75 -20.54
CA ASP A 327 -19.46 9.33 -19.15
C ASP A 327 -17.96 9.37 -18.81
N VAL A 328 -17.58 10.25 -17.88
CA VAL A 328 -16.20 10.43 -17.42
C VAL A 328 -16.07 10.09 -15.94
N PRO A 329 -14.94 9.50 -15.50
CA PRO A 329 -14.59 9.40 -14.08
C PRO A 329 -14.64 10.77 -13.40
N LEU A 330 -15.11 10.80 -12.14
CA LEU A 330 -15.25 12.05 -11.37
C LEU A 330 -13.93 12.82 -11.28
N ASP A 331 -12.80 12.12 -11.22
CA ASP A 331 -11.45 12.68 -11.12
C ASP A 331 -11.04 13.51 -12.36
N LEU A 332 -11.76 13.36 -13.49
CA LEU A 332 -11.51 14.09 -14.73
C LEU A 332 -12.42 15.31 -14.92
N VAL A 333 -13.38 15.53 -14.01
CA VAL A 333 -14.30 16.68 -14.05
C VAL A 333 -13.59 17.94 -13.59
N ARG A 334 -13.71 19.04 -14.35
CA ARG A 334 -13.09 20.33 -14.03
C ARG A 334 -14.12 21.43 -13.80
N PRO A 335 -13.80 22.47 -13.00
CA PRO A 335 -14.64 23.66 -12.89
C PRO A 335 -14.90 24.28 -14.26
N GLY A 336 -16.18 24.39 -14.63
CA GLY A 336 -16.62 24.88 -15.94
C GLY A 336 -17.24 23.81 -16.85
N ASP A 337 -17.06 22.52 -16.53
CA ASP A 337 -17.69 21.43 -17.28
C ASP A 337 -19.22 21.46 -17.13
N ARG A 338 -19.94 21.22 -18.23
CA ARG A 338 -21.40 21.05 -18.20
C ARG A 338 -21.73 19.60 -17.95
N LEU A 339 -22.40 19.29 -16.85
CA LEU A 339 -22.80 17.93 -16.50
C LEU A 339 -24.30 17.75 -16.67
N ARG A 340 -24.73 16.62 -17.26
CA ARG A 340 -26.14 16.27 -17.42
C ARG A 340 -26.54 15.26 -16.35
N VAL A 341 -27.48 15.64 -15.49
CA VAL A 341 -28.04 14.78 -14.43
C VAL A 341 -29.50 14.48 -14.77
N ARG A 342 -29.85 13.21 -14.94
CA ARG A 342 -31.23 12.79 -15.21
C ARG A 342 -32.04 12.69 -13.91
N PRO A 343 -33.39 12.77 -13.97
CA PRO A 343 -34.23 12.54 -12.80
C PRO A 343 -33.93 11.17 -12.18
N GLY A 344 -33.52 11.15 -10.90
CA GLY A 344 -33.14 9.93 -10.16
C GLY A 344 -31.64 9.62 -10.13
N GLU A 345 -30.80 10.34 -10.88
CA GLU A 345 -29.33 10.24 -10.79
C GLU A 345 -28.80 11.09 -9.63
N LYS A 346 -27.64 10.67 -9.08
CA LYS A 346 -26.96 11.41 -8.00
C LYS A 346 -26.15 12.56 -8.59
N VAL A 347 -26.16 13.70 -7.91
CA VAL A 347 -25.37 14.88 -8.30
C VAL A 347 -23.87 14.59 -8.03
N PRO A 348 -23.00 14.68 -9.05
CA PRO A 348 -21.61 14.23 -8.92
C PRO A 348 -20.66 15.22 -8.24
N VAL A 349 -20.87 16.54 -8.34
CA VAL A 349 -20.04 17.60 -7.73
C VAL A 349 -20.87 18.75 -7.20
#